data_AF-A0AAV0WRS7-F1
#
_entry.id   AF-A0AAV0WRS7-F1
#
_cell.length_a   1.000
_cell.length_b   1.000
_cell.length_c   1.000
_cell.angle_alpha   90.00
_cell.angle_beta   90.00
_cell.angle_gamma   90.00
#
_symmetry.space_group_name_H-M   'P 1'
#
loop_
_entity.id
_entity.type
_entity.pdbx_description
1 polymer ?
#
loop_
_entity_poly.entity_id
_entity_poly.type
_entity_poly.pdbx_seq_one_letter_code
_entity_poly.pdbx_strand_id
1 'polypeptide(L)'
;MIQTDDCEVQQEAVELKNDRTLLVKFNEVTLDSFWVALNNEYPRLSKKAIEVLLQFSTSWLCEHGFSALTNIKTKKRNRLTKTTIEDDMRLALSTINPRIP
;
A
#
# COMPACT_ATOMS: atom_id res chain seq x y z
N MET A 1 6.43 29.10 -2.68
CA MET A 1 5.34 28.79 -1.73
C MET A 1 5.55 27.40 -1.08
N ILE A 2 6.79 27.07 -0.68
CA ILE A 2 7.18 25.69 -0.26
C ILE A 2 7.41 25.59 1.27
N GLN A 3 7.37 26.70 2.02
CA GLN A 3 7.72 26.68 3.45
C GLN A 3 6.57 26.40 4.42
N THR A 4 5.31 26.47 3.97
CA THR A 4 4.15 26.37 4.89
C THR A 4 3.78 24.91 5.21
N ASP A 5 3.98 23.97 4.28
CA ASP A 5 3.59 22.56 4.43
C ASP A 5 4.46 21.81 5.44
N ASP A 6 5.78 22.07 5.46
CA ASP A 6 6.71 21.36 6.35
C ASP A 6 6.52 21.75 7.82
N CYS A 7 6.23 23.03 8.09
CA CYS A 7 5.98 23.53 9.44
C CYS A 7 4.74 22.87 10.06
N GLU A 8 3.66 22.74 9.29
CA GLU A 8 2.42 22.11 9.78
C GLU A 8 2.59 20.60 10.03
N VAL A 9 3.34 19.91 9.16
CA VAL A 9 3.69 18.49 9.37
C VAL A 9 4.54 18.31 10.64
N GLN A 10 5.51 19.19 10.86
CA GLN A 10 6.34 19.16 12.07
C GLN A 10 5.51 19.42 13.33
N GLN A 11 4.55 20.34 13.28
CA GLN A 11 3.66 20.60 14.40
C GLN A 11 2.79 19.39 14.73
N GLU A 12 2.14 18.77 13.73
CA GLU A 12 1.40 17.51 13.91
C GLU A 12 2.28 16.40 14.51
N ALA A 13 3.54 16.30 14.08
CA ALA A 13 4.48 15.30 14.60
C ALA A 13 4.86 15.55 16.08
N VAL A 14 5.03 16.81 16.48
CA VAL A 14 5.29 17.18 17.88
C VAL A 14 4.08 16.85 18.75
N GLU A 15 2.87 17.17 18.31
CA GLU A 15 1.64 16.86 19.02
C GLU A 15 1.45 15.34 19.17
N LEU A 16 1.58 14.58 18.07
CA LEU A 16 1.50 13.12 18.07
C LEU A 16 2.50 12.48 19.06
N LYS A 17 3.75 12.96 19.06
CA LYS A 17 4.80 12.42 19.94
C LYS A 17 4.52 12.64 21.43
N ASN A 18 3.76 13.68 21.76
CA ASN A 18 3.39 14.00 23.14
C ASN A 18 2.11 13.29 23.59
N ASP A 19 1.33 12.70 22.68
CA ASP A 19 0.15 11.93 23.01
C ASP A 19 0.50 10.47 23.39
N ARG A 20 0.39 10.17 24.69
CA ARG A 20 0.65 8.84 25.23
C ARG A 20 -0.40 7.81 24.83
N THR A 21 -1.63 8.23 24.59
CA THR A 21 -2.74 7.35 24.17
C THR A 21 -2.46 6.83 22.76
N LEU A 22 -2.02 7.72 21.87
CA LEU A 22 -1.64 7.36 20.51
C LEU A 22 -0.37 6.50 20.48
N LEU A 23 0.57 6.72 21.41
CA LEU A 23 1.74 5.83 21.56
C LEU A 23 1.34 4.40 21.96
N VAL A 24 0.37 4.24 22.86
CA VAL A 24 -0.16 2.91 23.21
C VAL A 24 -0.83 2.29 21.99
N LYS A 25 -1.72 3.04 21.33
CA LYS A 25 -2.43 2.58 20.13
C LYS A 25 -1.48 2.14 19.01
N PHE A 26 -0.36 2.86 18.82
CA PHE A 26 0.67 2.50 17.85
C PHE A 26 1.24 1.08 18.06
N ASN A 27 1.31 0.61 19.30
CA ASN A 27 1.78 -0.74 19.63
C ASN A 27 0.68 -1.81 19.57
N GLU A 28 -0.59 -1.41 19.51
CA GLU A 28 -1.75 -2.33 19.51
C GLU A 28 -2.25 -2.67 18.11
N VAL A 29 -2.07 -1.77 17.13
CA VAL A 29 -2.56 -1.96 15.76
C VAL A 29 -1.42 -2.06 14.75
N THR A 30 -1.73 -2.54 13.54
CA THR A 30 -0.75 -2.53 12.46
C THR A 30 -0.45 -1.12 11.98
N LEU A 31 0.73 -0.94 11.40
CA LEU A 31 1.23 0.37 10.96
C LEU A 31 0.31 1.05 9.93
N ASP A 32 -0.23 0.29 8.99
CA ASP A 32 -1.20 0.78 8.00
C ASP A 32 -2.50 1.26 8.66
N SER A 33 -3.05 0.45 9.57
CA SER A 33 -4.30 0.77 10.26
C SER A 33 -4.15 1.98 11.20
N PHE A 34 -2.96 2.14 11.81
CA PHE A 34 -2.64 3.30 12.63
C PHE A 34 -2.72 4.62 11.83
N TRP A 35 -2.00 4.71 10.72
CA TRP A 35 -1.94 5.94 9.92
C TRP A 35 -3.25 6.23 9.20
N VAL A 36 -4.00 5.21 8.79
CA VAL A 36 -5.35 5.40 8.23
C VAL A 36 -6.30 5.98 9.28
N ALA A 37 -6.25 5.49 10.52
CA ALA A 37 -7.10 5.99 11.59
C ALA A 37 -6.77 7.45 12.00
N LEU A 38 -5.50 7.83 11.91
CA LEU A 38 -5.03 9.18 12.26
C LEU A 38 -5.26 10.23 11.17
N ASN A 39 -5.67 9.82 9.97
CA ASN A 39 -5.82 10.73 8.84
C ASN A 39 -6.85 11.86 9.07
N ASN A 40 -7.79 11.69 9.99
CA ASN A 40 -8.74 12.75 10.34
C ASN A 40 -8.16 13.78 11.32
N GLU A 41 -7.28 13.34 12.23
CA GLU A 41 -6.73 14.16 13.32
C GLU A 41 -5.39 14.80 12.94
N TYR A 42 -4.56 14.07 12.19
CA TYR A 42 -3.26 14.49 11.69
C TYR A 42 -3.18 14.26 10.17
N PRO A 43 -3.98 14.97 9.36
CA PRO A 43 -4.14 14.69 7.94
C PRO A 43 -2.85 14.86 7.13
N ARG A 44 -2.00 15.84 7.46
CA ARG A 44 -0.79 16.13 6.69
C ARG A 44 0.29 15.08 6.97
N LEU A 45 0.52 14.79 8.24
CA LEU A 45 1.48 13.78 8.69
C LEU A 45 1.04 12.37 8.25
N SER A 46 -0.24 12.03 8.42
CA SER A 46 -0.77 10.72 8.01
C SER A 46 -0.65 10.51 6.51
N LYS A 47 -0.96 11.55 5.71
CA LYS A 47 -0.77 11.47 4.26
C LYS A 47 0.68 11.17 3.88
N LYS A 48 1.66 11.86 4.48
CA LYS A 48 3.08 11.60 4.23
C LYS A 48 3.49 10.19 4.62
N ALA A 49 3.04 9.71 5.78
CA ALA A 49 3.31 8.33 6.22
C ALA A 49 2.71 7.30 5.25
N ILE A 50 1.46 7.50 4.82
CA ILE A 50 0.77 6.62 3.85
C ILE A 50 1.51 6.62 2.51
N GLU A 51 1.95 7.78 2.00
CA GLU A 51 2.72 7.88 0.75
C GLU A 51 4.00 7.03 0.80
N VAL A 52 4.75 7.10 1.92
CA VAL A 52 5.97 6.31 2.12
C VAL A 52 5.67 4.81 2.21
N LEU A 53 4.62 4.42 2.93
CA LEU A 53 4.22 3.01 3.07
C LEU A 53 3.72 2.40 1.75
N LEU A 54 3.03 3.21 0.94
CA LEU A 54 2.51 2.77 -0.37
C LEU A 54 3.62 2.62 -1.41
N GLN A 55 4.68 3.43 -1.36
CA GLN A 55 5.74 3.40 -2.38
C GLN A 55 6.38 2.01 -2.53
N PHE A 56 6.69 1.35 -1.42
CA PHE A 56 7.27 -0.01 -1.44
C PHE A 56 6.28 -1.05 -1.99
N SER A 57 5.04 -1.00 -1.51
CA SER A 57 3.99 -1.93 -1.91
C SER A 57 3.70 -1.82 -3.41
N THR A 58 3.59 -0.59 -3.92
CA THR A 58 3.24 -0.32 -5.31
C THR A 58 4.37 -0.66 -6.29
N SER A 59 5.63 -0.33 -5.98
CA SER A 59 6.77 -0.72 -6.83
C SER A 59 6.92 -2.23 -6.93
N TRP A 60 6.94 -2.93 -5.79
CA TRP A 60 7.09 -4.39 -5.78
C TRP A 60 5.91 -5.10 -6.44
N LEU A 61 4.66 -4.70 -6.12
CA LEU A 61 3.47 -5.29 -6.75
C LEU A 61 3.43 -5.02 -8.25
N CYS A 62 3.90 -3.85 -8.70
CA CYS A 62 3.98 -3.51 -10.11
C CYS A 62 5.00 -4.41 -10.83
N GLU A 63 6.21 -4.55 -10.28
CA GLU A 63 7.24 -5.45 -10.81
C GLU A 63 6.77 -6.91 -10.83
N HIS A 64 6.15 -7.37 -9.74
CA HIS A 64 5.59 -8.71 -9.64
C HIS A 64 4.46 -8.93 -10.66
N GLY A 65 3.57 -7.94 -10.81
CA GLY A 65 2.51 -7.89 -11.82
C GLY A 65 3.04 -8.00 -13.25
N PHE A 66 4.07 -7.22 -13.59
CA PHE A 66 4.71 -7.26 -14.89
C PHE A 66 5.43 -8.59 -15.16
N SER A 67 6.09 -9.16 -14.14
CA SER A 67 6.70 -10.48 -14.23
C SER A 67 5.67 -11.57 -14.48
N ALA A 68 4.56 -11.56 -13.73
CA ALA A 68 3.43 -12.47 -13.92
C ALA A 68 2.84 -12.34 -15.33
N LEU A 69 2.61 -11.11 -15.81
CA LEU A 69 2.13 -10.86 -17.18
C LEU A 69 3.06 -11.45 -18.24
N THR A 70 4.36 -11.26 -18.06
CA THR A 70 5.40 -11.73 -18.98
C THR A 70 5.41 -13.27 -19.01
N ASN A 71 5.29 -13.91 -17.85
CA ASN A 71 5.19 -15.37 -17.74
C ASN A 71 3.92 -15.92 -18.39
N ILE A 72 2.77 -15.27 -18.20
CA ILE A 72 1.50 -15.67 -18.82
C ILE A 72 1.58 -15.54 -20.34
N LYS A 73 2.08 -14.39 -20.84
CA LYS A 73 2.21 -14.12 -22.28
C LYS A 73 3.17 -15.09 -22.98
N THR A 74 4.28 -15.44 -22.33
CA THR A 74 5.28 -16.35 -22.92
C THR A 74 4.79 -17.80 -22.95
N LYS A 75 4.10 -18.28 -21.91
CA LYS A 75 3.65 -19.69 -21.82
C LYS A 75 2.33 -19.99 -22.53
N LYS A 76 1.40 -19.03 -22.64
CA LYS A 76 0.05 -19.25 -23.20
C LYS A 76 -0.21 -18.59 -24.55
N ARG A 77 0.84 -18.21 -25.29
CA ARG A 77 0.81 -17.39 -26.53
C ARG A 77 -0.33 -17.68 -27.51
N ASN A 78 -0.71 -18.94 -27.69
CA ASN A 78 -1.73 -19.36 -28.66
C ASN A 78 -3.19 -19.29 -28.15
N ARG A 79 -3.43 -18.93 -26.88
CA ARG A 79 -4.76 -18.91 -26.23
C ARG A 79 -5.06 -17.59 -25.50
N LEU A 80 -4.30 -16.54 -25.77
CA LEU A 80 -4.43 -15.26 -25.09
C LEU A 80 -5.61 -14.47 -25.64
N THR A 81 -6.72 -14.48 -24.92
CA THR A 81 -7.77 -13.45 -25.04
C THR A 81 -7.63 -12.44 -23.91
N LYS A 82 -8.19 -11.22 -24.07
CA LYS A 82 -8.16 -10.18 -23.02
C LYS A 82 -8.72 -10.71 -21.69
N THR A 83 -9.81 -11.45 -21.76
CA THR A 83 -10.47 -12.07 -20.58
C THR A 83 -9.58 -13.11 -19.92
N THR A 84 -8.96 -14.01 -20.68
CA THR A 84 -8.08 -15.05 -20.12
C THR A 84 -6.83 -14.48 -19.43
N ILE A 85 -6.29 -13.36 -19.93
CA ILE A 85 -5.14 -12.68 -19.29
C ILE A 85 -5.56 -12.11 -17.94
N GLU A 86 -6.73 -11.46 -17.86
CA GLU A 86 -7.21 -10.88 -16.60
C GLU A 86 -7.40 -11.97 -15.53
N ASP A 87 -8.02 -13.10 -15.89
CA ASP A 87 -8.23 -14.23 -14.98
C ASP A 87 -6.91 -14.84 -14.51
N ASP A 88 -5.97 -15.07 -15.42
CA ASP A 88 -4.65 -15.62 -15.09
C ASP A 88 -3.83 -14.65 -14.23
N MET A 89 -3.90 -13.35 -14.47
CA MET A 89 -3.24 -12.34 -13.63
C MET A 89 -3.87 -12.28 -12.25
N ARG A 90 -5.22 -12.32 -12.16
CA ARG A 90 -5.92 -12.36 -10.87
C ARG A 90 -5.51 -13.59 -10.06
N LEU A 91 -5.36 -14.76 -10.71
CA LEU A 91 -4.86 -15.97 -10.07
C LEU A 91 -3.39 -15.83 -9.63
N ALA A 92 -2.52 -15.34 -10.52
CA ALA A 92 -1.08 -15.25 -10.27
C ALA A 92 -0.71 -14.23 -9.20
N LEU A 93 -1.50 -13.17 -9.04
CA LEU A 93 -1.29 -12.10 -8.07
C LEU A 93 -2.12 -12.27 -6.79
N SER A 94 -2.94 -13.33 -6.71
CA SER A 94 -3.75 -13.60 -5.54
C SER A 94 -2.88 -14.12 -4.38
N THR A 95 -3.17 -13.65 -3.18
CA THR A 95 -2.67 -14.24 -1.93
C THR A 95 -3.55 -15.41 -1.45
N ILE A 96 -4.67 -15.68 -2.14
CA ILE A 96 -5.61 -16.75 -1.80
C ILE A 96 -5.13 -18.05 -2.44
N ASN A 97 -4.97 -19.09 -1.62
CA ASN A 97 -4.61 -20.41 -2.12
C ASN A 97 -5.72 -20.95 -3.03
N PRO A 98 -5.41 -21.40 -4.26
CA PRO A 98 -6.42 -21.99 -5.13
C PRO A 98 -6.96 -23.26 -4.48
N ARG A 99 -8.29 -23.34 -4.39
CA ARG A 99 -8.98 -24.53 -3.91
C ARG A 99 -9.00 -25.55 -5.05
N ILE A 100 -7.93 -26.33 -5.15
CA ILE A 100 -7.80 -27.41 -6.13
C ILE A 100 -8.49 -28.66 -5.55
N PRO A 101 -9.51 -29.24 -6.21
CA PRO A 101 -10.07 -30.53 -5.84
C PRO A 101 -9.09 -31.68 -6.03
#